data_AF-A0A4R9GA32-F1
#
_entry.id   AF-A0A4R9GA32-F1
#
_cell.length_a   1.000
_cell.length_b   1.000
_cell.length_c   1.000
_cell.angle_alpha   90.00
_cell.angle_beta   90.00
_cell.angle_gamma   90.00
#
_symmetry.space_group_name_H-M   'P 1'
#
loop_
_entity.id
_entity.type
_entity.pdbx_description
1 polymer ?
#
loop_
_entity_poly.entity_id
_entity_poly.type
_entity_poly.pdbx_seq_one_letter_code
_entity_poly.pdbx_strand_id
1 'polypeptide(L)'
;MDLREVRFLSLLSILSVFSFFSCENSGADKIRGGDLEALLLSSQQISYQCSVVRPTFASLSQGQGTTYHCGTCHSGSNINGGVDITSYNSVSSVVVPGNPNASILFRVVVPGGLMSAYTADTLNQTIYCWIKGGANP
;
A
#
# COMPACT_ATOMS: atom_id res chain seq x y z
N MET A 1 -15.68 42.13 41.83
CA MET A 1 -15.11 41.01 42.60
C MET A 1 -16.19 39.97 42.81
N ASP A 2 -15.76 38.72 42.98
CA ASP A 2 -16.52 37.52 43.33
C ASP A 2 -17.18 36.68 42.22
N LEU A 3 -16.34 35.83 41.62
CA LEU A 3 -16.71 34.55 41.02
C LEU A 3 -16.59 33.48 42.11
N ARG A 4 -17.73 32.90 42.54
CA ARG A 4 -17.74 31.75 43.46
C ARG A 4 -18.63 30.65 42.89
N GLU A 5 -17.95 29.60 42.46
CA GLU A 5 -18.39 28.22 42.24
C GLU A 5 -19.71 27.83 42.92
N VAL A 6 -20.65 27.31 42.13
CA VAL A 6 -21.59 26.28 42.59
C VAL A 6 -21.89 25.35 41.41
N ARG A 7 -21.17 24.23 41.42
CA ARG A 7 -21.53 23.03 40.67
C ARG A 7 -22.83 22.45 41.21
N PHE A 8 -23.46 21.62 40.38
CA PHE A 8 -24.44 20.58 40.68
C PHE A 8 -25.92 20.88 40.39
N LEU A 9 -26.47 19.98 39.57
CA LEU A 9 -27.87 19.74 39.22
C LEU A 9 -28.54 20.73 38.26
N SER A 10 -28.40 20.48 36.97
CA SER A 10 -29.55 20.49 36.08
C SER A 10 -29.43 19.35 35.07
N LEU A 11 -30.31 18.38 35.28
CA LEU A 11 -30.55 17.20 34.47
C LEU A 11 -31.21 17.58 33.14
N LEU A 12 -30.84 16.80 32.12
CA LEU A 12 -31.62 16.42 30.94
C LEU A 12 -31.88 17.44 29.82
N SER A 13 -31.75 16.90 28.60
CA SER A 13 -31.89 17.53 27.28
C SER A 13 -30.71 18.45 26.95
N ILE A 14 -29.79 18.05 26.08
CA ILE A 14 -30.05 18.00 24.65
C ILE A 14 -29.29 16.83 24.03
N LEU A 15 -30.04 15.82 23.62
CA LEU A 15 -29.64 14.76 22.70
C LEU A 15 -29.64 15.35 21.28
N SER A 16 -28.66 16.20 20.95
CA SER A 16 -28.49 16.71 19.58
C SER A 16 -27.61 15.76 18.78
N VAL A 17 -28.26 14.71 18.28
CA VAL A 17 -28.08 14.12 16.96
C VAL A 17 -26.63 14.10 16.46
N PHE A 18 -25.93 13.03 16.81
CA PHE A 18 -24.82 12.54 15.99
C PHE A 18 -25.37 12.31 14.57
N SER A 19 -25.15 13.29 13.70
CA SER A 19 -25.35 13.09 12.27
C SER A 19 -24.23 12.18 11.80
N PHE A 20 -24.51 10.87 11.87
CA PHE A 20 -23.79 9.87 11.11
C PHE A 20 -23.91 10.27 9.63
N PHE A 21 -22.91 10.96 9.11
CA PHE A 21 -22.65 10.93 7.68
C PHE A 21 -22.23 9.49 7.36
N SER A 22 -23.21 8.68 6.97
CA SER A 22 -23.00 7.45 6.23
C SER A 22 -22.23 7.77 4.96
N CYS A 23 -20.93 7.52 4.97
CA CYS A 23 -20.21 7.22 3.74
C CYS A 23 -20.36 5.71 3.51
N GLU A 24 -21.37 5.36 2.72
CA GLU A 24 -21.58 4.02 2.20
C GLU A 24 -20.58 3.78 1.05
N ASN A 25 -19.51 3.03 1.30
CA ASN A 25 -18.69 2.46 0.23
C ASN A 25 -19.07 0.99 0.07
N SER A 26 -19.97 0.73 -0.87
CA SER A 26 -20.35 -0.62 -1.28
C SER A 26 -19.14 -1.36 -1.86
N GLY A 27 -18.84 -2.54 -1.32
CA GLY A 27 -18.13 -3.61 -2.05
C GLY A 27 -16.63 -3.78 -1.81
N ALA A 28 -16.14 -3.78 -0.57
CA ALA A 28 -14.76 -4.19 -0.27
C ALA A 28 -14.61 -5.20 0.89
N ASP A 29 -15.71 -5.71 1.45
CA ASP A 29 -15.70 -6.56 2.65
C ASP A 29 -15.90 -8.05 2.32
N LYS A 30 -14.97 -8.62 1.56
CA LYS A 30 -14.73 -10.07 1.63
C LYS A 30 -13.24 -10.33 1.68
N ILE A 31 -12.64 -10.11 2.85
CA ILE A 31 -11.71 -11.01 3.59
C ILE A 31 -11.44 -10.29 4.93
N ARG A 32 -12.26 -10.53 5.96
CA ARG A 32 -11.98 -10.07 7.33
C ARG A 32 -12.38 -11.16 8.32
N GLY A 33 -11.59 -12.22 8.31
CA GLY A 33 -11.60 -13.30 9.31
C GLY A 33 -10.19 -13.46 9.85
N GLY A 34 -9.69 -12.45 10.58
CA GLY A 34 -8.35 -12.48 11.19
C GLY A 34 -7.80 -11.14 11.69
N ASP A 35 -8.64 -10.11 11.84
CA ASP A 35 -8.15 -8.72 11.88
C ASP A 35 -7.43 -8.32 13.17
N LEU A 36 -7.67 -9.00 14.30
CA LEU A 36 -7.07 -8.59 15.58
C LEU A 36 -5.63 -9.11 15.72
N GLU A 37 -5.38 -10.36 15.32
CA GLU A 37 -4.04 -10.94 15.24
C GLU A 37 -3.25 -10.32 14.07
N ALA A 38 -3.90 -10.07 12.92
CA ALA A 38 -3.27 -9.37 11.81
C ALA A 38 -2.91 -7.92 12.14
N LEU A 39 -3.63 -7.22 13.04
CA LEU A 39 -3.26 -5.87 13.48
C LEU A 39 -2.04 -5.89 14.42
N LEU A 40 -1.91 -6.88 15.30
CA LEU A 40 -0.72 -7.05 16.14
C LEU A 40 0.51 -7.47 15.32
N LEU A 41 0.32 -8.32 14.30
CA LEU A 41 1.35 -8.67 13.31
C LEU A 41 1.58 -7.59 12.23
N SER A 42 0.64 -6.67 11.98
CA SER A 42 0.77 -5.60 10.96
C SER A 42 1.83 -4.56 11.30
N SER A 43 2.34 -4.59 12.53
CA SER A 43 3.53 -3.84 12.92
C SER A 43 4.82 -4.38 12.27
N GLN A 44 4.77 -5.57 11.64
CA GLN A 44 5.90 -6.19 10.98
C GLN A 44 5.97 -5.76 9.51
N GLN A 45 6.47 -4.54 9.28
CA GLN A 45 6.80 -4.05 7.94
C GLN A 45 7.81 -4.99 7.26
N ILE A 46 7.47 -5.48 6.06
CA ILE A 46 8.39 -6.32 5.28
C ILE A 46 9.55 -5.44 4.79
N SER A 47 10.77 -5.94 4.98
CA SER A 47 11.99 -5.24 4.60
C SER A 47 12.99 -6.19 3.95
N TYR A 48 13.77 -5.66 3.01
CA TYR A 48 14.83 -6.40 2.32
C TYR A 48 16.15 -5.61 2.40
N GLN A 49 17.28 -6.33 2.29
CA GLN A 49 18.61 -5.72 2.18
C GLN A 49 18.90 -5.31 0.74
N CYS A 50 19.52 -4.15 0.53
CA CYS A 50 19.81 -3.64 -0.81
C CYS A 50 21.29 -3.68 -1.12
N SER A 51 21.67 -4.50 -2.10
CA SER A 51 23.05 -4.59 -2.60
C SER A 51 23.43 -3.39 -3.47
N VAL A 52 22.46 -2.77 -4.14
CA VAL A 52 22.65 -1.59 -4.98
C VAL A 52 21.95 -0.39 -4.32
N VAL A 53 22.70 0.69 -4.11
CA VAL A 53 22.24 1.85 -3.32
C VAL A 53 21.11 2.60 -4.04
N ARG A 54 21.04 2.55 -5.38
CA ARG A 54 20.00 3.22 -6.20
C ARG A 54 19.79 2.51 -7.54
N PRO A 55 18.97 1.44 -7.60
CA PRO A 55 18.60 0.83 -8.87
C PRO A 55 17.82 1.81 -9.76
N THR A 56 17.86 1.58 -11.07
CA THR A 56 17.04 2.29 -12.08
C THR A 56 15.87 1.42 -12.53
N PHE A 57 14.85 2.02 -13.13
CA PHE A 57 13.74 1.27 -13.71
C PHE A 57 14.20 0.35 -14.85
N ALA A 58 15.23 0.75 -15.60
CA ALA A 58 15.89 -0.12 -16.57
C ALA A 58 16.43 -1.41 -15.92
N SER A 59 17.09 -1.33 -14.77
CA SER A 59 17.59 -2.53 -14.07
C SER A 59 16.47 -3.40 -13.48
N LEU A 60 15.32 -2.81 -13.15
CA LEU A 60 14.14 -3.51 -12.63
C LEU A 60 13.37 -4.28 -13.71
N SER A 61 13.42 -3.81 -14.96
CA SER A 61 12.62 -4.32 -16.07
C SER A 61 13.32 -5.42 -16.89
N GLN A 62 14.62 -5.64 -16.69
CA GLN A 62 15.44 -6.56 -17.46
C GLN A 62 15.49 -7.98 -16.88
N GLY A 63 15.86 -8.97 -17.71
CA GLY A 63 16.10 -10.36 -17.27
C GLY A 63 14.85 -11.02 -16.70
N GLN A 64 14.96 -11.67 -15.54
CA GLN A 64 13.83 -12.18 -14.74
C GLN A 64 13.20 -11.08 -13.87
N GLY A 65 13.15 -9.86 -14.39
CA GLY A 65 12.60 -8.68 -13.72
C GLY A 65 11.09 -8.52 -13.94
N THR A 66 10.61 -7.31 -13.68
CA THR A 66 9.18 -6.99 -13.72
C THR A 66 8.52 -7.23 -15.09
N THR A 67 9.19 -6.92 -16.19
CA THR A 67 8.65 -7.18 -17.54
C THR A 67 8.46 -8.67 -17.82
N TYR A 68 9.38 -9.52 -17.37
CA TYR A 68 9.29 -10.97 -17.59
C TYR A 68 8.15 -11.60 -16.78
N HIS A 69 8.01 -11.21 -15.51
CA HIS A 69 7.00 -11.78 -14.62
C HIS A 69 5.60 -11.18 -14.82
N CYS A 70 5.51 -9.88 -15.15
CA CYS A 70 4.25 -9.15 -15.12
C CYS A 70 3.78 -8.70 -16.52
N GLY A 71 4.69 -8.56 -17.49
CA GLY A 71 4.43 -7.87 -18.76
C GLY A 71 3.34 -8.50 -19.64
N THR A 72 3.11 -9.80 -19.53
CA THR A 72 2.03 -10.49 -20.27
C THR A 72 0.64 -9.95 -19.92
N CYS A 73 0.44 -9.53 -18.67
CA CYS A 73 -0.86 -9.06 -18.15
C CYS A 73 -0.87 -7.57 -17.77
N HIS A 74 0.30 -6.95 -17.64
CA HIS A 74 0.50 -5.56 -17.23
C HIS A 74 1.40 -4.84 -18.25
N SER A 75 0.98 -4.76 -19.50
CA SER A 75 1.68 -4.01 -20.55
C SER A 75 0.73 -3.03 -21.25
N GLY A 76 1.27 -2.12 -22.06
CA GLY A 76 0.46 -1.18 -22.85
C GLY A 76 -0.60 -1.86 -23.75
N SER A 77 -0.35 -3.10 -24.18
CA SER A 77 -1.29 -3.89 -24.99
C SER A 77 -2.29 -4.70 -24.16
N ASN A 78 -2.01 -4.96 -22.88
CA ASN A 78 -2.85 -5.73 -21.98
C ASN A 78 -2.65 -5.20 -20.55
N ILE A 79 -3.51 -4.27 -20.11
CA ILE A 79 -3.32 -3.47 -18.90
C ILE A 79 -4.26 -3.90 -17.76
N ASN A 80 -4.21 -5.19 -17.39
CA ASN A 80 -5.02 -5.69 -16.28
C ASN A 80 -4.68 -4.90 -15.01
N GLY A 81 -5.69 -4.54 -14.22
CA GLY A 81 -5.49 -3.74 -13.00
C GLY A 81 -4.95 -2.31 -13.22
N GLY A 82 -4.91 -1.81 -14.46
CA GLY A 82 -4.66 -0.39 -14.76
C GLY A 82 -3.20 0.07 -14.65
N VAL A 83 -2.24 -0.85 -14.56
CA VAL A 83 -0.79 -0.53 -14.51
C VAL A 83 -0.07 -1.20 -15.67
N ASP A 84 0.71 -0.41 -16.40
CA ASP A 84 1.64 -0.86 -17.44
C ASP A 84 3.05 -0.97 -16.84
N ILE A 85 3.49 -2.20 -16.56
CA ILE A 85 4.80 -2.49 -15.96
C ILE A 85 5.96 -2.14 -16.89
N THR A 86 5.71 -1.97 -18.19
CA THR A 86 6.72 -1.64 -19.20
C THR A 86 6.96 -0.13 -19.31
N SER A 87 6.15 0.67 -18.63
CA SER A 87 6.21 2.14 -18.65
C SER A 87 6.62 2.69 -17.29
N TYR A 88 7.76 3.38 -17.24
CA TYR A 88 8.21 4.07 -16.02
C TYR A 88 7.14 5.02 -15.47
N ASN A 89 6.50 5.81 -16.33
CA ASN A 89 5.47 6.77 -15.92
C ASN A 89 4.25 6.07 -15.29
N SER A 90 3.87 4.90 -15.80
CA SER A 90 2.78 4.13 -15.20
C SER A 90 3.20 3.54 -13.86
N VAL A 91 4.37 2.89 -13.77
CA VAL A 91 4.85 2.26 -12.54
C VAL A 91 5.14 3.27 -11.44
N SER A 92 5.75 4.42 -11.78
CA SER A 92 6.02 5.49 -10.82
C SER A 92 4.75 6.09 -10.23
N SER A 93 3.61 6.06 -10.93
CA SER A 93 2.34 6.58 -10.41
C SER A 93 1.74 5.76 -9.25
N VAL A 94 2.17 4.50 -9.10
CA VAL A 94 1.70 3.57 -8.05
C VAL A 94 2.74 3.30 -6.96
N VAL A 95 3.80 4.10 -6.94
CA VAL A 95 4.94 3.97 -6.04
C VAL A 95 5.13 5.26 -5.25
N VAL A 96 5.51 5.12 -3.98
CA VAL A 96 5.96 6.21 -3.12
C VAL A 96 7.49 6.12 -3.02
N PRO A 97 8.24 7.00 -3.71
CA PRO A 97 9.69 6.99 -3.67
C PRO A 97 10.24 6.98 -2.24
N GLY A 98 11.16 6.06 -1.96
CA GLY A 98 11.77 5.90 -0.64
C GLY A 98 10.91 5.16 0.38
N ASN A 99 9.66 4.82 0.08
CA ASN A 99 8.76 4.10 0.99
C ASN A 99 8.10 2.88 0.29
N PRO A 100 8.77 1.72 0.28
CA PRO A 100 8.23 0.48 -0.30
C PRO A 100 6.91 0.06 0.33
N ASN A 101 6.80 0.10 1.66
CA ASN A 101 5.58 -0.34 2.37
C ASN A 101 4.36 0.56 2.11
N ALA A 102 4.56 1.81 1.69
CA ALA A 102 3.47 2.68 1.22
C ALA A 102 3.16 2.54 -0.28
N SER A 103 3.97 1.80 -1.04
CA SER A 103 3.84 1.65 -2.49
C SER A 103 2.92 0.50 -2.85
N ILE A 104 1.93 0.74 -3.71
CA ILE A 104 0.98 -0.29 -4.15
C ILE A 104 1.74 -1.43 -4.85
N LEU A 105 2.69 -1.09 -5.73
CA LEU A 105 3.52 -2.07 -6.44
C LEU A 105 4.14 -3.11 -5.50
N PHE A 106 4.70 -2.68 -4.37
CA PHE A 106 5.34 -3.59 -3.42
C PHE A 106 4.31 -4.39 -2.61
N ARG A 107 3.25 -3.72 -2.14
CA ARG A 107 2.20 -4.35 -1.31
C ARG A 107 1.47 -5.49 -2.01
N VAL A 108 1.37 -5.47 -3.34
CA VAL A 108 0.68 -6.54 -4.07
C VAL A 108 1.58 -7.73 -4.38
N VAL A 109 2.91 -7.57 -4.42
CA VAL A 109 3.85 -8.66 -4.76
C VAL A 109 4.41 -9.39 -3.54
N VAL A 110 4.41 -8.76 -2.36
CA VAL A 110 4.86 -9.44 -1.12
C VAL A 110 3.95 -10.62 -0.74
N PRO A 111 4.43 -11.59 0.06
CA PRO A 111 3.61 -12.70 0.53
C PRO A 111 2.26 -12.24 1.12
N GLY A 112 1.16 -12.84 0.65
CA GLY A 112 -0.20 -12.47 1.02
C GLY A 112 -0.81 -11.32 0.19
N GLY A 113 -0.04 -10.68 -0.68
CA GLY A 113 -0.51 -9.70 -1.65
C GLY A 113 -1.24 -10.34 -2.85
N LEU A 114 -2.04 -9.53 -3.57
CA LEU A 114 -2.88 -9.99 -4.69
C LEU A 114 -2.09 -10.66 -5.84
N MET A 115 -0.82 -10.29 -6.01
CA MET A 115 0.08 -10.79 -7.06
C MET A 115 1.17 -11.70 -6.51
N SER A 116 1.10 -12.11 -5.24
CA SER A 116 2.16 -12.89 -4.59
C SER A 116 2.39 -14.27 -5.23
N ALA A 117 1.42 -14.79 -5.97
CA ALA A 117 1.54 -16.07 -6.68
C ALA A 117 2.39 -15.99 -7.96
N TYR A 118 2.69 -14.79 -8.48
CA TYR A 118 3.40 -14.58 -9.75
C TYR A 118 4.81 -14.00 -9.57
N THR A 119 5.28 -13.95 -8.33
CA THR A 119 6.56 -13.35 -7.94
C THR A 119 7.32 -14.28 -7.00
N ALA A 120 8.57 -13.93 -6.72
CA ALA A 120 9.44 -14.63 -5.79
C ALA A 120 10.17 -13.60 -4.92
N ASP A 121 10.75 -14.05 -3.80
CA ASP A 121 11.45 -13.17 -2.85
C ASP A 121 12.55 -12.35 -3.51
N THR A 122 13.27 -12.92 -4.49
CA THR A 122 14.30 -12.19 -5.23
C THR A 122 13.72 -11.00 -6.00
N LEU A 123 12.58 -11.17 -6.68
CA LEU A 123 11.93 -10.08 -7.41
C LEU A 123 11.33 -9.04 -6.44
N ASN A 124 10.72 -9.51 -5.35
CA ASN A 124 10.21 -8.64 -4.29
C ASN A 124 11.32 -7.78 -3.69
N GLN A 125 12.51 -8.34 -3.47
CA GLN A 125 13.70 -7.61 -3.04
C GLN A 125 14.15 -6.58 -4.08
N THR A 126 14.19 -6.92 -5.36
CA THR A 126 14.56 -5.97 -6.43
C THR A 126 13.58 -4.79 -6.47
N ILE A 127 12.28 -5.06 -6.40
CA ILE A 127 11.23 -4.03 -6.34
C ILE A 127 11.40 -3.16 -5.08
N TYR A 128 11.57 -3.78 -3.91
CA TYR A 128 11.81 -3.08 -2.65
C TYR A 128 12.98 -2.11 -2.76
N CYS A 129 14.12 -2.59 -3.28
CA CYS A 129 15.34 -1.80 -3.36
C CYS A 129 15.27 -0.68 -4.39
N TRP A 130 14.60 -0.89 -5.52
CA TRP A 130 14.35 0.19 -6.48
C TRP A 130 13.50 1.29 -5.87
N ILE A 131 12.39 0.95 -5.20
CA ILE A 131 11.53 1.93 -4.53
C ILE A 131 12.31 2.64 -3.41
N LYS A 132 13.02 1.89 -2.56
CA LYS A 132 13.80 2.45 -1.46
C LYS A 132 14.91 3.38 -1.96
N GLY A 133 15.52 3.06 -3.10
CA GLY A 133 16.51 3.90 -3.79
C GLY A 133 15.95 5.16 -4.47
N GLY A 134 14.64 5.40 -4.36
CA GLY A 134 13.97 6.60 -4.86
C GLY A 134 13.19 6.42 -6.15
N ALA A 135 12.93 5.16 -6.58
CA ALA A 135 12.15 4.86 -7.78
C ALA A 135 12.65 5.62 -9.03
N ASN A 136 13.98 5.63 -9.22
CA ASN A 136 14.60 6.38 -10.31
C ASN A 136 14.25 5.73 -11.67
N PRO A 137 14.11 6.53 -12.76
CA PRO A 137 13.96 5.99 -14.11
C PRO A 137 15.19 5.15 -14.53
#